data_AF-T2JDG9-F1
#
_entry.id   AF-T2JDG9-F1
#
_cell.length_a   1.000
_cell.length_b   1.000
_cell.length_c   1.000
_cell.angle_alpha   90.00
_cell.angle_beta   90.00
_cell.angle_gamma   90.00
#
_symmetry.space_group_name_H-M   'P 1'
#
loop_
_entity.id
_entity.type
_entity.pdbx_description
1 polymer ?
#
loop_
_entity_poly.entity_id
_entity_poly.type
_entity_poly.pdbx_seq_one_letter_code
_entity_poly.pdbx_strand_id
1 'polypeptide(L)'
;MLKIIMIFGLIVINWTIMTSSAKAEFCRQINGQQICITKIKRSAKNYWEYRAAVKIDQETRPIEIYNCRQGHRITQEGEIIPFKSDGVGKLICRVLNK
;
A
#
# COMPACT_ATOMS: atom_id res chain seq x y z
N MET A 1 26.34 -12.55 -41.12
CA MET A 1 26.90 -11.94 -39.90
C MET A 1 26.18 -10.65 -39.52
N LEU A 2 26.34 -9.55 -40.27
CA LEU A 2 25.77 -8.22 -39.91
C LEU A 2 24.24 -8.19 -39.79
N LYS A 3 23.51 -8.87 -40.69
CA LYS A 3 22.04 -8.99 -40.64
C LYS A 3 21.52 -9.70 -39.39
N ILE A 4 22.22 -10.73 -38.91
CA ILE A 4 21.84 -11.49 -37.72
C ILE A 4 22.03 -10.63 -36.46
N ILE A 5 23.13 -9.87 -36.42
CA ILE A 5 23.41 -8.91 -35.34
C ILE A 5 22.34 -7.81 -35.31
N MET A 6 21.91 -7.31 -36.48
CA MET A 6 20.87 -6.29 -36.58
C MET A 6 19.50 -6.82 -36.12
N ILE A 7 19.15 -8.06 -36.48
CA ILE A 7 17.92 -8.73 -36.02
C ILE A 7 17.95 -8.99 -34.52
N PHE A 8 19.07 -9.48 -33.98
CA PHE A 8 19.24 -9.68 -32.54
C PHE A 8 19.15 -8.34 -31.78
N GLY A 9 19.76 -7.28 -32.31
CA GLY A 9 19.64 -5.94 -31.75
C GLY A 9 18.19 -5.44 -31.70
N LEU A 10 17.42 -5.65 -32.76
CA LEU A 10 15.99 -5.30 -32.83
C LEU A 10 15.13 -6.09 -31.84
N ILE A 11 15.43 -7.37 -31.60
CA ILE A 11 14.72 -8.20 -30.62
C ILE A 11 15.00 -7.72 -29.20
N VAL A 12 16.25 -7.39 -28.87
CA VAL A 12 16.64 -6.91 -27.54
C VAL A 12 16.03 -5.54 -27.23
N ILE A 13 15.93 -4.64 -28.21
CA ILE A 13 15.32 -3.31 -28.05
C ILE A 13 13.80 -3.40 -27.80
N ASN A 14 13.11 -4.39 -28.38
CA ASN A 14 11.67 -4.54 -28.15
C ASN A 14 11.33 -5.08 -26.75
N TRP A 15 12.24 -5.80 -26.10
CA TRP A 15 12.00 -6.37 -24.77
C TRP A 15 12.16 -5.37 -23.63
N THR A 16 12.83 -4.23 -23.85
CA THR A 16 13.07 -3.24 -22.79
C THR A 16 11.92 -2.25 -22.58
N ILE A 17 10.92 -2.22 -23.47
CA ILE A 17 9.85 -1.21 -23.45
C ILE A 17 8.68 -1.63 -22.52
N MET A 18 8.65 -2.87 -22.01
CA MET A 18 7.48 -3.44 -21.35
C MET A 18 7.58 -3.61 -19.83
N THR A 19 8.55 -2.96 -19.17
CA THR A 19 8.61 -2.97 -17.70
C THR A 19 7.79 -1.82 -17.10
N SER A 20 6.46 -1.99 -17.09
CA SER A 20 5.61 -1.19 -16.20
C SER A 20 5.93 -1.57 -14.75
N SER A 21 6.57 -0.67 -14.01
CA SER A 21 6.77 -0.84 -12.57
C SER A 21 5.41 -0.67 -11.89
N ALA A 22 4.66 -1.78 -11.79
CA ALA A 22 3.49 -1.83 -10.95
C ALA A 22 3.96 -1.65 -9.49
N LYS A 23 3.62 -0.51 -8.88
CA LYS A 23 3.78 -0.36 -7.43
C LYS A 23 2.88 -1.41 -6.79
N ALA A 24 3.49 -2.42 -6.18
CA ALA A 24 2.75 -3.46 -5.49
C ALA A 24 2.06 -2.83 -4.28
N GLU A 25 0.74 -2.65 -4.37
CA GLU A 25 -0.08 -2.30 -3.21
C GLU A 25 -0.23 -3.52 -2.32
N PHE A 26 -0.14 -3.32 -1.01
CA PHE A 26 -0.37 -4.41 -0.07
C PHE A 26 -1.88 -4.61 0.12
N CYS A 27 -2.43 -5.64 -0.50
CA CYS A 27 -3.86 -5.95 -0.45
C CYS A 27 -4.16 -7.19 0.40
N ARG A 28 -5.26 -7.15 1.16
CA ARG A 28 -5.78 -8.30 1.90
C ARG A 28 -7.31 -8.32 1.89
N GLN A 29 -7.88 -9.51 1.74
CA GLN A 29 -9.31 -9.74 1.91
C GLN A 29 -9.65 -9.83 3.40
N ILE A 30 -10.58 -9.01 3.86
CA ILE A 30 -11.09 -9.05 5.23
C ILE A 30 -12.61 -8.88 5.20
N ASN A 31 -13.35 -9.82 5.79
CA ASN A 31 -14.82 -9.81 5.83
C ASN A 31 -15.50 -9.63 4.46
N GLY A 32 -14.92 -10.23 3.42
CA GLY A 32 -15.44 -10.10 2.05
C GLY A 32 -15.12 -8.78 1.35
N GLN A 33 -14.41 -7.86 2.01
CA GLN A 33 -13.94 -6.60 1.42
C GLN A 33 -12.46 -6.65 1.11
N GLN A 34 -12.07 -6.11 -0.05
CA GLN A 34 -10.68 -6.00 -0.44
C GLN A 34 -10.10 -4.72 0.13
N ILE A 35 -9.08 -4.85 0.98
CA ILE A 35 -8.42 -3.69 1.59
C ILE A 35 -6.99 -3.60 1.07
N CYS A 36 -6.67 -2.52 0.37
CA CYS A 36 -5.35 -2.25 -0.16
C CYS A 36 -4.73 -1.02 0.54
N ILE A 37 -3.51 -1.15 1.02
CA ILE A 37 -2.72 -0.04 1.56
C ILE A 37 -2.02 0.63 0.37
N THR A 38 -2.48 1.83 0.01
CA THR A 38 -1.98 2.56 -1.17
C THR A 38 -0.80 3.47 -0.82
N LYS A 39 -0.81 4.02 0.40
CA LYS A 39 0.31 4.78 0.97
C LYS A 39 0.43 4.48 2.44
N ILE A 40 1.66 4.38 2.92
CA ILE A 40 1.90 4.25 4.36
C ILE A 40 3.26 4.82 4.74
N LYS A 41 3.29 5.56 5.86
CA LYS A 41 4.51 6.13 6.43
C LYS A 41 4.44 6.06 7.94
N ARG A 42 5.46 5.47 8.57
CA ARG A 42 5.62 5.48 10.03
C ARG A 42 6.08 6.88 10.49
N SER A 43 5.58 7.34 11.62
CA SER A 43 6.05 8.57 12.25
C SER A 43 7.48 8.41 12.79
N ALA A 44 8.30 9.44 12.62
CA ALA A 44 9.66 9.47 13.17
C ALA A 44 9.68 9.75 14.68
N LYS A 45 8.67 10.47 15.20
CA LYS A 45 8.57 10.81 16.63
C LYS A 45 7.90 9.71 17.44
N ASN A 46 6.83 9.12 16.90
CA ASN A 46 6.04 8.08 17.55
C ASN A 46 6.09 6.80 16.72
N TYR A 47 6.98 5.86 17.05
CA TYR A 47 7.18 4.65 16.22
C TYR A 47 5.92 3.77 16.10
N TRP A 48 4.95 3.92 17.01
CA TRP A 48 3.66 3.23 16.99
C TRP A 48 2.59 3.93 16.13
N GLU A 49 2.88 5.10 15.58
CA GLU A 49 1.96 5.90 14.78
C GLU A 49 2.28 5.76 13.29
N TYR A 50 1.24 5.54 12.49
CA TYR A 50 1.33 5.42 11.04
C TYR A 50 0.39 6.41 10.39
N ARG A 51 0.82 7.01 9.28
CA ARG A 51 -0.02 7.79 8.37
C ARG A 51 -0.25 6.96 7.13
N ALA A 52 -1.50 6.59 6.87
CA ALA A 52 -1.81 5.68 5.79
C ALA A 52 -3.06 6.09 5.02
N ALA A 53 -3.01 5.89 3.71
CA ALA A 53 -4.18 5.90 2.83
C ALA A 53 -4.50 4.46 2.45
N VAL A 54 -5.79 4.14 2.43
CA VAL A 54 -6.26 2.79 2.10
C VAL A 54 -7.37 2.86 1.07
N LYS A 55 -7.42 1.86 0.21
CA LYS A 55 -8.52 1.62 -0.70
C LYS A 55 -9.33 0.45 -0.17
N ILE A 56 -10.61 0.65 0.04
CA ILE A 56 -11.55 -0.41 0.43
C ILE A 56 -12.46 -0.63 -0.76
N ASP A 57 -12.38 -1.83 -1.32
CA ASP A 57 -13.00 -2.21 -2.59
C ASP A 57 -12.55 -1.24 -3.71
N GLN A 58 -13.37 -0.25 -4.06
CA GLN A 58 -13.03 0.77 -5.06
C GLN A 58 -12.88 2.18 -4.49
N GLU A 59 -13.22 2.39 -3.22
CA GLU A 59 -13.21 3.70 -2.59
C GLU A 59 -11.88 3.95 -1.87
N THR A 60 -11.22 5.05 -2.24
CA THR A 60 -9.96 5.45 -1.60
C THR A 60 -10.26 6.38 -0.45
N ARG A 61 -9.88 5.94 0.76
CA ARG A 61 -9.90 6.79 1.94
C ARG A 61 -8.68 7.70 1.95
N PRO A 62 -8.83 8.94 2.44
CA PRO A 62 -7.71 9.85 2.56
C PRO A 62 -6.68 9.36 3.58
N ILE A 63 -5.57 10.10 3.70
CA ILE A 63 -4.54 9.79 4.69
C ILE A 63 -5.09 10.06 6.10
N GLU A 64 -5.09 9.03 6.92
CA GLU A 64 -5.50 9.06 8.32
C GLU A 64 -4.33 8.64 9.23
N ILE A 65 -4.44 8.96 10.51
CA ILE A 65 -3.45 8.58 11.52
C ILE A 65 -3.91 7.30 12.21
N TYR A 66 -3.06 6.28 12.28
CA TYR A 66 -3.31 5.00 12.91
C TYR A 66 -2.36 4.84 14.11
N ASN A 67 -2.91 4.78 15.31
CA ASN A 67 -2.18 4.59 16.55
C ASN A 67 -2.22 3.12 16.96
N CYS A 68 -1.12 2.40 16.73
CA CYS A 68 -1.03 0.97 17.02
C CYS A 68 -0.85 0.63 18.49
N ARG A 69 -0.46 1.60 19.33
CA ARG A 69 -0.35 1.42 20.78
C ARG A 69 -1.71 1.43 21.46
N GLN A 70 -2.54 2.41 21.11
CA GLN A 70 -3.87 2.60 21.72
C GLN A 70 -4.99 1.94 20.92
N GLY A 71 -4.73 1.53 19.66
CA GLY A 71 -5.70 0.78 18.87
C GLY A 71 -6.83 1.62 18.30
N HIS A 72 -6.55 2.84 17.84
CA HIS A 72 -7.53 3.72 17.21
C HIS A 72 -6.94 4.45 16.00
N ARG A 73 -7.81 4.95 15.12
CA ARG A 73 -7.44 5.87 14.05
C ARG A 73 -8.01 7.26 14.31
N ILE A 74 -7.39 8.27 13.73
CA ILE A 74 -7.86 9.64 13.70
C ILE A 74 -8.15 9.98 12.24
N THR A 75 -9.41 10.37 11.94
CA THR A 75 -9.83 10.74 10.59
C THR A 75 -9.24 12.09 10.17
N GLN A 76 -9.49 12.53 8.93
CA GLN A 76 -9.05 13.87 8.51
C GLN A 76 -9.76 14.99 9.27
N GLU A 77 -10.99 14.73 9.70
CA GLU A 77 -11.83 15.63 10.48
C GLU A 77 -11.43 15.65 11.96
N GLY A 78 -10.50 14.78 12.38
CA GLY A 78 -10.02 14.69 13.76
C GLY A 78 -10.81 13.73 14.64
N GLU A 79 -11.77 12.97 14.10
CA GLU A 79 -12.53 11.99 14.87
C GLU A 79 -11.68 10.79 15.27
N ILE A 80 -11.78 10.39 16.54
CA ILE A 80 -11.09 9.22 17.08
C ILE A 80 -12.00 8.00 16.96
N ILE A 81 -11.60 7.04 16.13
CA ILE A 81 -12.38 5.83 15.85
C ILE A 81 -11.58 4.61 16.30
N PRO A 82 -12.07 3.82 17.29
CA PRO A 82 -11.43 2.58 17.71
C PRO A 82 -11.29 1.57 16.57
N PHE A 83 -10.24 0.76 16.60
CA PHE A 83 -10.06 -0.31 15.64
C PHE A 83 -11.12 -1.41 15.83
N LYS A 84 -11.69 -1.86 14.71
CA LYS A 84 -12.36 -3.15 14.66
C LYS A 84 -11.35 -4.28 14.80
N SER A 85 -11.75 -5.39 15.42
CA SER A 85 -10.88 -6.56 15.69
C SER A 85 -10.23 -7.15 14.42
N ASP A 86 -10.93 -7.03 13.30
CA ASP A 86 -10.61 -7.44 11.94
C ASP A 86 -10.51 -6.22 10.99
N GLY A 87 -10.28 -5.03 11.52
CA GLY A 87 -10.28 -3.80 10.74
C GLY A 87 -8.95 -3.47 10.06
N VAL A 88 -9.02 -2.49 9.16
CA VAL A 88 -7.88 -1.82 8.51
C VAL A 88 -6.78 -1.45 9.51
N GLY A 89 -7.14 -0.92 10.69
CA GLY A 89 -6.16 -0.51 11.69
C GLY A 89 -5.29 -1.66 12.19
N LYS A 90 -5.89 -2.84 12.45
CA LYS A 90 -5.15 -4.04 12.84
C LYS A 90 -4.28 -4.56 11.70
N LEU A 91 -4.75 -4.45 10.45
CA LEU A 91 -3.97 -4.80 9.27
C LEU A 91 -2.69 -3.95 9.17
N ILE A 92 -2.84 -2.62 9.21
CA ILE A 92 -1.73 -1.67 9.18
C ILE A 92 -0.70 -1.97 10.28
N CYS A 93 -1.18 -2.17 11.51
CA CYS A 93 -0.31 -2.42 12.65
C CYS A 93 0.40 -3.78 12.59
N ARG A 94 -0.12 -4.77 11.87
CA ARG A 94 0.52 -6.09 11.75
C ARG A 94 1.52 -6.15 10.60
N VAL A 95 1.17 -5.58 9.44
CA VAL A 95 1.98 -5.66 8.22
C VAL A 95 3.34 -4.98 8.41
N LEU A 96 3.38 -3.91 9.20
CA LEU A 96 4.58 -3.10 9.36
C LEU A 96 5.32 -3.31 10.66
N ASN A 97 4.85 -4.15 11.59
CA ASN A 97 5.57 -4.43 12.84
C ASN A 97 6.66 -5.49 12.67
N LYS A 98 7.29 -5.54 11.49
CA LYS A 98 8.52 -6.29 11.22
C LYS A 98 9.73 -5.38 11.40
#